data_AF-A0A967Z1J6-F1
#
_entry.id   AF-A0A967Z1J6-F1
#
_cell.length_a   1.000
_cell.length_b   1.000
_cell.length_c   1.000
_cell.angle_alpha   90.00
_cell.angle_beta   90.00
_cell.angle_gamma   90.00
#
_symmetry.space_group_name_H-M   'P 1'
#
loop_
_entity.id
_entity.type
_entity.pdbx_description
1 polymer ?
#
loop_
_entity_poly.entity_id
_entity_poly.type
_entity_poly.pdbx_seq_one_letter_code
_entity_poly.pdbx_strand_id
1 'polypeptide(L)'
;MKRIFLMIVCMLSFSSLCGQEANLKENALSAFRQGDYENAIELLVRAKNKDPDDAEIYYSLGYFSHYLAYDSRPLIGHDDNYSDKVLQYLTKAIELNPEFGDAYYFIGAEYGARALQALQRNDKSTYISSYQTAYERGAFPAWLIEYARNTLKSCDKKAILFTGGDAEFNSIQYLQVVENNRKDVTAIPLALLNRPWYVQRLRNGFGDILPKAPISLSNEQILDMHPYKWDTLTIEIPIG
;
A
#
# COMPACT_ATOMS: atom_id res chain seq x y z
N MET A 1 -52.09 -30.69 49.22
CA MET A 1 -51.00 -29.84 49.72
C MET A 1 -49.67 -30.35 49.17
N LYS A 2 -48.94 -29.50 48.42
CA LYS A 2 -47.45 -29.32 48.37
C LYS A 2 -46.59 -30.61 48.51
N ARG A 3 -45.68 -31.00 47.60
CA ARG A 3 -44.71 -30.25 46.79
C ARG A 3 -44.12 -31.16 45.70
N ILE A 4 -43.99 -30.62 44.49
CA ILE A 4 -43.15 -31.12 43.39
C ILE A 4 -41.70 -30.74 43.72
N PHE A 5 -40.76 -31.71 43.71
CA PHE A 5 -39.33 -31.43 43.80
C PHE A 5 -38.72 -31.52 42.41
N LEU A 6 -38.37 -30.35 41.88
CA LEU A 6 -37.77 -30.10 40.59
C LEU A 6 -36.25 -30.27 40.73
N MET A 7 -35.66 -31.32 40.16
CA MET A 7 -34.21 -31.47 40.07
C MET A 7 -33.74 -30.83 38.77
N ILE A 8 -33.36 -29.54 38.84
CA ILE A 8 -32.80 -28.79 37.71
C ILE A 8 -31.40 -29.30 37.43
N VAL A 9 -31.19 -29.75 36.19
CA VAL A 9 -29.91 -30.05 35.56
C VAL A 9 -29.11 -28.76 35.45
N CYS A 10 -28.10 -28.58 36.31
CA CYS A 10 -27.05 -27.57 36.12
C CYS A 10 -25.95 -28.15 35.21
N MET A 11 -26.25 -28.22 33.92
CA MET A 11 -25.25 -28.27 32.85
C MET A 11 -25.71 -27.26 31.82
N LEU A 12 -25.11 -26.07 31.79
CA LEU A 12 -25.04 -25.13 30.66
C LEU A 12 -24.56 -23.76 31.17
N SER A 13 -23.24 -23.61 31.36
CA SER A 13 -22.61 -22.29 31.43
C SER A 13 -21.09 -22.37 31.24
N PHE A 14 -20.62 -23.17 30.29
CA PHE A 14 -19.23 -23.09 29.82
C PHE A 14 -19.09 -22.77 28.32
N SER A 15 -20.20 -22.50 27.61
CA SER A 15 -20.19 -22.11 26.20
C SER A 15 -20.25 -20.60 25.95
N SER A 16 -20.43 -19.78 26.99
CA SER A 16 -20.62 -18.32 26.82
C SER A 16 -19.33 -17.49 26.78
N LEU A 17 -18.17 -18.01 27.20
CA LEU A 17 -16.92 -17.23 27.14
C LEU A 17 -16.26 -17.31 25.77
N CYS A 18 -16.33 -18.46 25.09
CA CYS A 18 -15.69 -18.66 23.79
C CYS A 18 -16.41 -17.90 22.65
N GLY A 19 -17.70 -17.57 22.83
CA GLY A 19 -18.49 -16.84 21.82
C GLY A 19 -18.20 -15.33 21.71
N GLN A 20 -17.54 -14.72 22.69
CA GLN A 20 -17.08 -13.31 22.61
C GLN A 20 -15.67 -13.18 22.01
N GLU A 21 -14.88 -14.27 22.00
CA GLU A 21 -13.47 -14.28 21.57
C GLU A 21 -13.31 -14.25 20.05
N ALA A 22 -14.22 -14.87 19.30
CA ALA A 22 -14.24 -14.87 17.83
C ALA A 22 -14.49 -13.48 17.21
N ASN A 23 -14.72 -12.44 18.02
CA ASN A 23 -15.34 -11.21 17.53
C ASN A 23 -14.36 -10.02 17.34
N LEU A 24 -13.14 -10.03 17.90
CA LEU A 24 -12.28 -8.83 17.80
C LEU A 24 -11.74 -8.57 16.39
N LYS A 25 -11.21 -9.61 15.72
CA LYS A 25 -10.72 -9.50 14.33
C LYS A 25 -11.86 -9.20 13.36
N GLU A 26 -13.00 -9.89 13.52
CA GLU A 26 -14.19 -9.67 12.69
C GLU A 26 -14.79 -8.27 12.87
N ASN A 27 -14.89 -7.78 14.12
CA ASN A 27 -15.32 -6.41 14.40
C ASN A 27 -14.33 -5.39 13.84
N ALA A 28 -13.01 -5.64 13.95
CA ALA A 28 -12.01 -4.75 13.38
C ALA A 28 -12.18 -4.66 11.86
N LEU A 29 -12.35 -5.80 11.18
CA LEU A 29 -12.62 -5.83 9.75
C LEU A 29 -13.95 -5.14 9.39
N SER A 30 -14.98 -5.28 10.24
CA SER A 30 -16.26 -4.59 10.06
C SER A 30 -16.13 -3.07 10.18
N ALA A 31 -15.40 -2.59 11.19
CA ALA A 31 -15.10 -1.17 11.38
C ALA A 31 -14.28 -0.62 10.21
N PHE A 32 -13.25 -1.35 9.77
CA PHE A 32 -12.44 -0.99 8.61
C PHE A 32 -13.28 -0.83 7.34
N ARG A 33 -14.20 -1.77 7.06
CA ARG A 33 -15.12 -1.68 5.91
C ARG A 33 -16.08 -0.50 5.98
N GLN A 34 -16.32 0.06 7.16
CA GLN A 34 -17.12 1.26 7.36
C GLN A 34 -16.29 2.55 7.31
N GLY A 35 -14.97 2.45 7.11
CA GLY A 35 -14.04 3.59 7.12
C GLY A 35 -13.65 4.06 8.52
N ASP A 36 -14.04 3.33 9.57
CA ASP A 36 -13.69 3.63 10.97
C ASP A 36 -12.35 2.97 11.33
N TYR A 37 -11.29 3.52 10.76
CA TYR A 37 -9.94 2.94 10.83
C TYR A 37 -9.35 2.99 12.24
N GLU A 38 -9.60 4.07 13.00
CA GLU A 38 -9.12 4.21 14.38
C GLU A 38 -9.67 3.12 15.28
N ASN A 39 -10.98 2.88 15.24
CA ASN A 39 -11.64 1.82 16.00
C ASN A 39 -11.17 0.42 15.54
N ALA A 40 -11.02 0.21 14.24
CA ALA A 40 -10.49 -1.03 13.69
C ALA A 40 -9.09 -1.35 14.26
N ILE A 41 -8.20 -0.36 14.30
CA ILE A 41 -6.86 -0.49 14.87
C ILE A 41 -6.93 -0.74 16.38
N GLU A 42 -7.82 -0.04 17.12
CA GLU A 42 -7.98 -0.24 18.56
C GLU A 42 -8.41 -1.68 18.89
N LEU A 43 -9.39 -2.20 18.13
CA LEU A 43 -9.85 -3.59 18.27
C LEU A 43 -8.72 -4.60 18.01
N LEU A 44 -7.88 -4.36 17.00
CA LEU A 44 -6.71 -5.19 16.74
C LEU A 44 -5.63 -5.09 17.82
N VAL A 45 -5.42 -3.91 18.43
CA VAL A 45 -4.50 -3.78 19.57
C VAL A 45 -4.99 -4.61 20.75
N ARG A 46 -6.30 -4.62 21.01
CA ARG A 46 -6.90 -5.49 22.04
C ARG A 46 -6.76 -6.97 21.67
N ALA A 47 -6.92 -7.32 20.39
CA ALA A 47 -6.72 -8.69 19.90
C ALA A 47 -5.27 -9.14 20.11
N LYS A 48 -4.30 -8.32 19.72
CA LYS A 48 -2.85 -8.56 19.90
C LYS A 48 -2.48 -8.81 21.36
N ASN A 49 -3.09 -8.09 22.30
CA ASN A 49 -2.82 -8.29 23.73
C ASN A 49 -3.33 -9.63 24.26
N LYS A 50 -4.31 -10.25 23.58
CA LYS A 50 -4.83 -11.59 23.93
C LYS A 50 -4.05 -12.70 23.24
N ASP A 51 -3.71 -12.50 21.97
CA ASP A 51 -2.96 -13.46 21.16
C ASP A 51 -1.77 -12.76 20.46
N PRO A 52 -0.61 -12.66 21.15
CA PRO A 52 0.55 -11.93 20.65
C PRO A 52 1.37 -12.70 19.60
N ASP A 53 1.00 -13.95 19.28
CA ASP A 53 1.72 -14.77 18.30
C ASP A 53 0.90 -15.00 17.02
N ASP A 54 -0.29 -14.37 16.89
CA ASP A 54 -1.11 -14.40 15.68
C ASP A 54 -0.60 -13.43 14.61
N ALA A 55 0.04 -13.97 13.56
CA ALA A 55 0.56 -13.22 12.43
C ALA A 55 -0.50 -12.36 11.72
N GLU A 56 -1.76 -12.82 11.66
CA GLU A 56 -2.85 -12.12 10.96
C GLU A 56 -3.19 -10.80 11.66
N ILE A 57 -3.09 -10.75 12.99
CA ILE A 57 -3.32 -9.53 13.77
C ILE A 57 -2.27 -8.47 13.42
N TYR A 58 -1.00 -8.88 13.35
CA TYR A 58 0.10 -7.98 12.99
C TYR A 58 -0.01 -7.51 11.54
N TYR A 59 -0.33 -8.42 10.61
CA TYR A 59 -0.61 -8.04 9.23
C TYR A 59 -1.75 -7.00 9.16
N SER A 60 -2.88 -7.28 9.81
CA SER A 60 -4.04 -6.40 9.83
C SER A 60 -3.74 -5.05 10.48
N LEU A 61 -2.90 -5.02 11.52
CA LEU A 61 -2.44 -3.76 12.14
C LEU A 61 -1.60 -2.93 11.17
N GLY A 62 -0.68 -3.56 10.43
CA GLY A 62 0.10 -2.90 9.38
C GLY A 62 -0.80 -2.38 8.27
N TYR A 63 -1.64 -3.25 7.71
CA TYR A 63 -2.58 -2.94 6.63
C TYR A 63 -3.55 -1.81 7.01
N PHE A 64 -4.23 -1.89 8.15
CA PHE A 64 -5.20 -0.86 8.54
C PHE A 64 -4.52 0.47 8.88
N SER A 65 -3.33 0.43 9.51
CA SER A 65 -2.55 1.64 9.77
C SER A 65 -2.10 2.30 8.46
N HIS A 66 -1.65 1.53 7.47
CA HIS A 66 -1.33 2.05 6.14
C HIS A 66 -2.51 2.84 5.54
N TYR A 67 -3.72 2.26 5.55
CA TYR A 67 -4.91 2.90 5.01
C TYR A 67 -5.39 4.12 5.81
N LEU A 68 -5.32 4.08 7.14
CA LEU A 68 -5.63 5.27 7.97
C LEU A 68 -4.81 6.47 7.51
N ALA A 69 -3.52 6.26 7.26
CA ALA A 69 -2.66 7.32 6.77
C ALA A 69 -2.93 7.67 5.31
N TYR A 70 -3.08 6.69 4.42
CA TYR A 70 -3.18 6.89 2.97
C TYR A 70 -4.52 7.47 2.50
N ASP A 71 -5.62 7.12 3.17
CA ASP A 71 -6.96 7.62 2.84
C ASP A 71 -7.31 8.92 3.56
N SER A 72 -6.56 9.30 4.60
CA SER A 72 -6.68 10.64 5.17
C SER A 72 -6.32 11.68 4.10
N ARG A 73 -7.25 12.59 3.79
CA ARG A 73 -7.07 13.66 2.79
C ARG A 73 -7.20 15.03 3.47
N PRO A 74 -6.13 15.85 3.53
CA PRO A 74 -4.75 15.54 3.13
C PRO A 74 -4.16 14.42 4.00
N LEU A 75 -3.06 13.81 3.54
CA LEU A 75 -2.30 12.74 4.22
C LEU A 75 -1.70 13.26 5.54
N ILE A 76 -2.56 13.55 6.52
CA ILE A 76 -2.18 14.17 7.80
C ILE A 76 -1.60 13.07 8.67
N GLY A 77 -0.35 13.26 9.11
CA GLY A 77 0.31 12.34 10.04
C GLY A 77 1.03 11.15 9.37
N HIS A 78 1.07 11.06 8.04
CA HIS A 78 1.95 10.12 7.35
C HIS A 78 3.37 10.69 7.24
N ASP A 79 4.21 10.39 8.24
CA ASP A 79 5.63 10.69 8.25
C ASP A 79 6.47 9.41 8.32
N ASP A 80 7.80 9.56 8.34
CA ASP A 80 8.72 8.42 8.40
C ASP A 80 8.51 7.60 9.70
N ASN A 81 8.14 8.25 10.81
CA ASN A 81 7.84 7.58 12.08
C ASN A 81 6.57 6.72 12.01
N TYR A 82 5.53 7.23 11.34
CA TYR A 82 4.29 6.50 11.12
C TYR A 82 4.54 5.29 10.23
N SER A 83 5.27 5.48 9.13
CA SER A 83 5.67 4.39 8.25
C SER A 83 6.54 3.36 8.99
N ASP A 84 7.41 3.77 9.93
CA ASP A 84 8.21 2.84 10.74
C ASP A 84 7.30 1.95 11.60
N LYS A 85 6.22 2.50 12.16
CA LYS A 85 5.23 1.72 12.92
C LYS A 85 4.49 0.70 12.04
N VAL A 86 4.10 1.08 10.83
CA VAL A 86 3.49 0.17 9.86
C VAL A 86 4.45 -0.98 9.54
N LEU A 87 5.70 -0.65 9.19
CA LEU A 87 6.72 -1.65 8.87
C LEU A 87 7.05 -2.57 10.06
N GLN A 88 7.02 -2.08 11.31
CA GLN A 88 7.20 -2.92 12.49
C GLN A 88 6.11 -4.00 12.59
N TYR A 89 4.85 -3.65 12.36
CA TYR A 89 3.76 -4.62 12.36
C TYR A 89 3.90 -5.64 11.23
N LEU A 90 4.17 -5.18 10.01
CA LEU A 90 4.34 -6.08 8.85
C LEU A 90 5.56 -7.00 9.02
N THR A 91 6.66 -6.49 9.58
CA THR A 91 7.87 -7.28 9.89
C THR A 91 7.53 -8.37 10.91
N LYS A 92 6.77 -8.03 11.97
CA LYS A 92 6.37 -9.03 12.95
C LYS A 92 5.44 -10.09 12.37
N ALA A 93 4.57 -9.72 11.42
CA ALA A 93 3.71 -10.67 10.72
C ALA A 93 4.52 -11.73 9.96
N ILE A 94 5.55 -11.31 9.19
CA ILE A 94 6.41 -12.24 8.45
C ILE A 94 7.38 -13.03 9.34
N GLU A 95 7.75 -12.50 10.51
CA GLU A 95 8.50 -13.26 11.52
C GLU A 95 7.68 -14.42 12.09
N LEU A 96 6.39 -14.19 12.34
CA LEU A 96 5.45 -15.19 12.86
C LEU A 96 5.01 -16.18 11.77
N ASN A 97 4.81 -15.70 10.54
CA ASN A 97 4.47 -16.52 9.38
C ASN A 97 5.20 -16.03 8.12
N PRO A 98 6.33 -16.65 7.76
CA PRO A 98 7.08 -16.30 6.54
C PRO A 98 6.32 -16.52 5.22
N GLU A 99 5.20 -17.25 5.22
CA GLU A 99 4.37 -17.47 4.04
C GLU A 99 3.27 -16.40 3.89
N PHE A 100 3.24 -15.38 4.75
CA PHE A 100 2.23 -14.31 4.72
C PHE A 100 2.54 -13.31 3.58
N GLY A 101 2.27 -13.73 2.33
CA GLY A 101 2.58 -12.99 1.11
C GLY A 101 2.07 -11.55 1.10
N ASP A 102 0.87 -11.31 1.62
CA ASP A 102 0.27 -9.98 1.66
C ASP A 102 1.10 -8.98 2.50
N ALA A 103 1.78 -9.44 3.55
CA ALA A 103 2.64 -8.59 4.36
C ALA A 103 3.88 -8.13 3.56
N TYR A 104 4.46 -8.99 2.73
CA TYR A 104 5.56 -8.61 1.82
C TYR A 104 5.11 -7.57 0.80
N TYR A 105 3.90 -7.72 0.25
CA TYR A 105 3.33 -6.72 -0.65
C TYR A 105 3.26 -5.34 0.02
N PHE A 106 2.70 -5.24 1.24
CA PHE A 106 2.60 -3.96 1.95
C PHE A 106 3.97 -3.41 2.39
N ILE A 107 4.96 -4.26 2.68
CA ILE A 107 6.35 -3.79 2.89
C ILE A 107 6.86 -3.10 1.62
N GLY A 108 6.61 -3.68 0.44
CA GLY A 108 6.95 -3.08 -0.85
C GLY A 108 6.23 -1.75 -1.09
N ALA A 109 4.93 -1.69 -0.80
CA ALA A 109 4.13 -0.47 -0.92
C ALA A 109 4.66 0.66 0.00
N GLU A 110 4.97 0.36 1.26
CA GLU A 110 5.52 1.31 2.23
C GLU A 110 6.87 1.89 1.78
N TYR A 111 7.82 1.04 1.38
CA TYR A 111 9.10 1.53 0.87
C TYR A 111 8.97 2.26 -0.46
N GLY A 112 8.03 1.86 -1.34
CA GLY A 112 7.68 2.61 -2.54
C GLY A 112 7.17 4.02 -2.22
N ALA A 113 6.32 4.15 -1.21
CA ALA A 113 5.84 5.45 -0.72
C ALA A 113 6.99 6.31 -0.17
N ARG A 114 7.90 5.74 0.63
CA ARG A 114 9.12 6.43 1.08
C ARG A 114 10.00 6.89 -0.08
N ALA A 115 10.18 6.04 -1.09
CA ALA A 115 10.93 6.39 -2.29
C ALA A 115 10.27 7.59 -3.01
N LEU A 116 8.96 7.59 -3.20
CA LEU A 116 8.25 8.72 -3.82
C LEU A 116 8.37 10.02 -3.02
N GLN A 117 8.33 9.95 -1.68
CA GLN A 117 8.59 11.12 -0.83
C GLN A 117 10.03 11.63 -0.99
N ALA A 118 11.00 10.72 -1.03
CA ALA A 118 12.40 11.05 -1.28
C ALA A 118 12.58 11.72 -2.65
N LEU A 119 11.92 11.19 -3.70
CA LEU A 119 11.90 11.79 -5.04
C LEU A 119 11.34 13.23 -5.01
N GLN A 120 10.27 13.45 -4.25
CA GLN A 120 9.69 14.78 -4.08
C GLN A 120 10.68 15.75 -3.42
N ARG A 121 11.42 15.27 -2.39
CA ARG A 121 12.43 16.03 -1.64
C ARG A 121 13.79 16.16 -2.36
N ASN A 122 13.95 15.59 -3.55
CA ASN A 122 15.22 15.47 -4.30
C ASN A 122 16.29 14.60 -3.59
N ASP A 123 15.88 13.68 -2.72
CA ASP A 123 16.78 12.77 -2.02
C ASP A 123 16.98 11.49 -2.84
N LYS A 124 18.00 11.51 -3.71
CA LYS A 124 18.40 10.37 -4.53
C LYS A 124 18.86 9.17 -3.68
N SER A 125 19.55 9.42 -2.57
CA SER A 125 20.11 8.35 -1.75
C SER A 125 19.00 7.52 -1.13
N THR A 126 18.03 8.20 -0.51
CA THR A 126 16.88 7.55 0.12
C THR A 126 15.96 6.90 -0.90
N TYR A 127 15.84 7.46 -2.11
CA TYR A 127 15.08 6.83 -3.20
C TYR A 127 15.61 5.42 -3.52
N ILE A 128 16.92 5.30 -3.73
CA ILE A 128 17.57 4.04 -4.10
C ILE A 128 17.57 3.08 -2.93
N SER A 129 17.95 3.54 -1.73
CA SER A 129 18.02 2.68 -0.55
C SER A 129 16.66 2.13 -0.12
N SER A 130 15.56 2.86 -0.37
CA SER A 130 14.20 2.37 -0.10
C SER A 130 13.87 1.13 -0.95
N TYR A 131 14.14 1.15 -2.26
CA TYR A 131 13.92 -0.01 -3.12
C TYR A 131 14.87 -1.16 -2.83
N GLN A 132 16.14 -0.86 -2.50
CA GLN A 132 17.09 -1.87 -2.05
C GLN A 132 16.59 -2.59 -0.80
N THR A 133 16.14 -1.83 0.21
CA THR A 133 15.64 -2.38 1.48
C THR A 133 14.36 -3.17 1.27
N ALA A 134 13.44 -2.71 0.40
CA ALA A 134 12.23 -3.45 0.06
C ALA A 134 12.57 -4.84 -0.51
N TYR A 135 13.51 -4.90 -1.46
CA TYR A 135 13.98 -6.15 -2.04
C TYR A 135 14.62 -7.08 -1.01
N GLU A 136 15.53 -6.54 -0.17
CA GLU A 136 16.19 -7.32 0.90
C GLU A 136 15.20 -7.90 1.91
N ARG A 137 14.07 -7.21 2.12
CA ARG A 137 12.96 -7.68 2.97
C ARG A 137 11.98 -8.61 2.25
N GLY A 138 12.26 -9.05 1.03
CA GLY A 138 11.44 -10.01 0.29
C GLY A 138 10.18 -9.41 -0.36
N ALA A 139 10.05 -8.08 -0.42
CA ALA A 139 8.87 -7.44 -1.00
C ALA A 139 8.67 -7.74 -2.50
N PHE A 140 9.76 -8.05 -3.21
CA PHE A 140 9.73 -8.38 -4.64
C PHE A 140 10.14 -9.84 -4.85
N PRO A 141 9.19 -10.79 -4.87
CA PRO A 141 9.50 -12.18 -5.13
C PRO A 141 10.03 -12.37 -6.56
N ALA A 142 10.77 -13.46 -6.77
CA ALA A 142 11.46 -13.72 -8.05
C ALA A 142 10.54 -13.64 -9.27
N TRP A 143 9.30 -14.12 -9.16
CA TRP A 143 8.33 -14.04 -10.27
C TRP A 143 7.93 -12.60 -10.61
N LEU A 144 7.86 -11.70 -9.62
CA LEU A 144 7.51 -10.30 -9.82
C LEU A 144 8.69 -9.54 -10.46
N ILE A 145 9.91 -9.86 -10.04
CA ILE A 145 11.13 -9.33 -10.66
C ILE A 145 11.22 -9.75 -12.13
N GLU A 146 10.96 -11.02 -12.44
CA GLU A 146 10.96 -11.50 -13.83
C GLU A 146 9.81 -10.93 -14.65
N TYR A 147 8.64 -10.74 -14.05
CA TYR A 147 7.54 -10.00 -14.69
C TYR A 147 7.99 -8.58 -15.07
N ALA A 148 8.51 -7.81 -14.11
CA ALA A 148 8.99 -6.45 -14.35
C ALA A 148 10.12 -6.39 -15.40
N ARG A 149 11.04 -7.35 -15.37
CA ARG A 149 12.14 -7.46 -16.33
C ARG A 149 11.63 -7.72 -17.75
N ASN A 150 10.64 -8.61 -17.89
CA ASN A 150 10.01 -8.90 -19.18
C ASN A 150 9.22 -7.70 -19.71
N THR A 151 8.49 -6.99 -18.85
CA THR A 151 7.80 -5.74 -19.21
C THR A 151 8.78 -4.67 -19.68
N LEU A 152 9.89 -4.47 -18.96
CA LEU A 152 10.93 -3.54 -19.40
C LEU A 152 11.59 -3.99 -20.70
N LYS A 153 11.82 -5.29 -20.90
CA LYS A 153 12.45 -5.84 -22.11
C LYS A 153 11.58 -5.69 -23.36
N SER A 154 10.25 -5.74 -23.21
CA SER A 154 9.31 -5.59 -24.35
C SER A 154 9.18 -4.15 -24.84
N CYS A 155 9.62 -3.18 -24.04
CA CYS A 155 9.56 -1.76 -24.38
C CYS A 155 10.63 -1.36 -25.41
N ASP A 156 10.24 -0.57 -26.41
CA ASP A 156 11.18 0.10 -27.31
C ASP A 156 12.17 1.02 -26.55
N LYS A 157 13.26 1.40 -27.23
CA LYS A 157 14.26 2.32 -26.66
C LYS A 157 13.61 3.67 -26.34
N LYS A 158 13.79 4.15 -25.10
CA LYS A 158 13.19 5.38 -24.57
C LYS A 158 11.65 5.41 -24.58
N ALA A 159 11.01 4.24 -24.48
CA ALA A 159 9.56 4.16 -24.37
C ALA A 159 9.04 4.83 -23.09
N ILE A 160 7.77 5.26 -23.14
CA ILE A 160 6.99 5.64 -21.95
C ILE A 160 6.11 4.43 -21.60
N LEU A 161 6.28 3.93 -20.40
CA LEU A 161 5.54 2.77 -19.89
C LEU A 161 4.56 3.24 -18.82
N PHE A 162 3.27 3.16 -19.09
CA PHE A 162 2.25 3.39 -18.07
C PHE A 162 2.06 2.13 -17.23
N THR A 163 2.06 2.28 -15.91
CA THR A 163 1.91 1.17 -14.94
C THR A 163 0.60 1.33 -14.17
N GLY A 164 -0.08 0.21 -13.95
CA GLY A 164 -1.44 0.17 -13.40
C GLY A 164 -1.50 0.15 -11.88
N GLY A 165 -0.47 -0.38 -11.22
CA GLY A 165 -0.44 -0.59 -9.77
C GLY A 165 0.94 -0.39 -9.17
N ASP A 166 0.97 -0.30 -7.85
CA ASP A 166 2.18 -0.12 -7.07
C ASP A 166 3.12 -1.33 -7.14
N ALA A 167 2.63 -2.57 -7.12
CA ALA A 167 3.47 -3.77 -7.28
C ALA A 167 4.28 -3.75 -8.58
N GLU A 168 3.62 -3.44 -9.71
CA GLU A 168 4.27 -3.34 -11.02
C GLU A 168 5.25 -2.16 -11.06
N PHE A 169 4.82 -0.98 -10.62
CA PHE A 169 5.68 0.21 -10.62
C PHE A 169 6.91 0.02 -9.73
N ASN A 170 6.73 -0.45 -8.49
CA ASN A 170 7.80 -0.57 -7.49
C ASN A 170 8.85 -1.62 -7.91
N SER A 171 8.42 -2.75 -8.47
CA SER A 171 9.34 -3.77 -8.98
C SER A 171 10.13 -3.29 -10.21
N ILE A 172 9.50 -2.52 -11.09
CA ILE A 172 10.19 -1.83 -12.20
C ILE A 172 11.19 -0.82 -11.65
N GLN A 173 10.82 -0.01 -10.67
CA GLN A 173 11.72 0.99 -10.09
C GLN A 173 12.94 0.34 -9.44
N TYR A 174 12.76 -0.76 -8.70
CA TYR A 174 13.87 -1.56 -8.20
C TYR A 174 14.84 -1.94 -9.32
N LEU A 175 14.35 -2.57 -10.39
CA LEU A 175 15.19 -2.96 -11.54
C LEU A 175 15.94 -1.78 -12.15
N GLN A 176 15.28 -0.63 -12.29
CA GLN A 176 15.89 0.55 -12.91
C GLN A 176 16.95 1.20 -12.03
N VAL A 177 16.67 1.42 -10.74
CA VAL A 177 17.56 2.24 -9.89
C VAL A 177 18.56 1.45 -9.07
N VAL A 178 18.27 0.17 -8.81
CA VAL A 178 19.17 -0.74 -8.09
C VAL A 178 19.98 -1.58 -9.07
N GLU A 179 19.33 -2.32 -9.97
CA GLU A 179 20.03 -3.21 -10.92
C GLU A 179 20.55 -2.48 -12.18
N ASN A 180 20.23 -1.20 -12.34
CA ASN A 180 20.56 -0.42 -13.53
C ASN A 180 20.00 -1.01 -14.85
N ASN A 181 18.86 -1.70 -14.77
CA ASN A 181 18.20 -2.32 -15.92
C ASN A 181 17.26 -1.33 -16.62
N ARG A 182 17.38 -1.15 -17.94
CA ARG A 182 16.44 -0.35 -18.78
C ARG A 182 16.09 1.03 -18.18
N LYS A 183 17.10 1.75 -17.67
CA LYS A 183 16.96 3.13 -17.18
C LYS A 183 16.56 4.14 -18.26
N ASP A 184 16.52 3.73 -19.53
CA ASP A 184 16.03 4.57 -20.62
C ASP A 184 14.51 4.65 -20.70
N VAL A 185 13.78 3.66 -20.16
CA VAL A 185 12.32 3.62 -20.18
C VAL A 185 11.77 4.52 -19.07
N THR A 186 10.82 5.39 -19.40
CA THR A 186 10.13 6.21 -18.40
C THR A 186 8.89 5.47 -17.91
N ALA A 187 9.00 4.81 -16.75
CA ALA A 187 7.85 4.18 -16.10
C ALA A 187 7.03 5.23 -15.34
N ILE A 188 5.71 5.25 -15.57
CA ILE A 188 4.79 6.25 -15.02
C ILE A 188 3.58 5.53 -14.38
N PRO A 189 3.39 5.62 -13.06
CA PRO A 189 2.20 5.10 -12.41
C PRO A 189 1.04 6.07 -12.63
N LEU A 190 -0.07 5.56 -13.16
CA LEU A 190 -1.25 6.36 -13.51
C LEU A 190 -1.78 7.16 -12.31
N ALA A 191 -1.69 6.58 -11.10
CA ALA A 191 -2.14 7.20 -9.86
C ALA A 191 -1.40 8.50 -9.48
N LEU A 192 -0.21 8.77 -10.04
CA LEU A 192 0.55 9.99 -9.76
C LEU A 192 0.37 11.09 -10.83
N LEU A 193 -0.30 10.80 -11.95
CA LEU A 193 -0.48 11.78 -13.02
C LEU A 193 -1.39 12.95 -12.63
N ASN A 194 -2.16 12.82 -11.55
CA ASN A 194 -2.96 13.90 -10.98
C ASN A 194 -2.20 14.73 -9.92
N ARG A 195 -0.89 14.50 -9.74
CA ARG A 195 -0.05 15.23 -8.77
C ARG A 195 0.83 16.25 -9.51
N PRO A 196 0.60 17.57 -9.35
CA PRO A 196 1.41 18.63 -9.98
C PRO A 196 2.92 18.42 -9.83
N TRP A 197 3.37 18.11 -8.60
CA TRP A 197 4.79 17.93 -8.30
C TRP A 197 5.41 16.77 -9.11
N TYR A 198 4.66 15.68 -9.33
CA TYR A 198 5.14 14.51 -10.04
C TYR A 198 5.17 14.76 -11.55
N VAL A 199 4.17 15.43 -12.10
CA VAL A 199 4.15 15.85 -13.51
C VAL A 199 5.30 16.82 -13.81
N GLN A 200 5.57 17.76 -12.89
CA GLN A 200 6.75 18.62 -12.98
C GLN A 200 8.05 17.81 -12.96
N ARG A 201 8.13 16.77 -12.10
CA ARG A 201 9.27 15.86 -12.03
C ARG A 201 9.46 15.07 -13.31
N LEU A 202 8.40 14.55 -13.92
CA LEU A 202 8.44 13.85 -15.21
C LEU A 202 8.94 14.77 -16.33
N ARG A 203 8.46 16.01 -16.40
CA ARG A 203 8.91 16.98 -17.42
C ARG A 203 10.39 17.31 -17.28
N ASN A 204 10.83 17.55 -16.04
CA ASN A 204 12.19 18.00 -15.75
C ASN A 204 13.19 16.84 -15.69
N GLY A 205 12.72 15.61 -15.47
CA GLY A 205 13.55 14.45 -15.16
C GLY A 205 14.22 14.56 -13.79
N PHE A 206 14.93 13.50 -13.40
CA PHE A 206 15.74 13.48 -12.19
C PHE A 206 16.99 12.63 -12.37
N GLY A 207 18.04 13.26 -12.89
CA GLY A 207 19.33 12.61 -13.14
C GLY A 207 19.16 11.31 -13.94
N ASP A 208 19.72 10.24 -13.39
CA ASP A 208 19.62 8.86 -13.88
C ASP A 208 18.49 8.04 -13.22
N ILE A 209 17.72 8.62 -12.29
CA ILE A 209 16.59 7.93 -11.63
C ILE A 209 15.36 7.96 -12.53
N LEU A 210 15.02 9.14 -13.07
CA LEU A 210 13.81 9.35 -13.85
C LEU A 210 14.15 10.07 -15.16
N PRO A 211 14.05 9.39 -16.31
CA PRO A 211 14.19 10.05 -17.60
C PRO A 211 13.08 11.07 -17.83
N LYS A 212 13.38 12.10 -18.63
CA LYS A 212 12.39 13.12 -19.00
C LYS A 212 11.27 12.52 -19.84
N ALA A 213 10.03 12.84 -19.52
CA ALA A 213 8.89 12.63 -20.38
C ALA A 213 8.68 13.85 -21.30
N PRO A 214 8.19 13.67 -22.54
CA PRO A 214 7.95 14.75 -23.51
C PRO A 214 6.68 15.55 -23.14
N ILE A 215 6.73 16.28 -22.03
CA ILE A 215 5.64 17.09 -21.51
C ILE A 215 5.89 18.57 -21.88
N SER A 216 4.96 19.19 -22.59
CA SER A 216 5.05 20.59 -23.04
C SER A 216 4.30 21.58 -22.14
N LEU A 217 3.72 21.13 -21.04
CA LEU A 217 2.95 21.96 -20.12
C LEU A 217 3.85 23.00 -19.41
N SER A 218 3.36 24.23 -19.28
CA SER A 218 4.02 25.30 -18.52
C SER A 218 3.97 25.03 -17.00
N ASN A 219 4.74 25.79 -16.21
CA ASN A 219 4.66 25.67 -14.75
C ASN A 219 3.27 26.01 -14.23
N GLU A 220 2.67 27.06 -14.79
CA GLU A 220 1.34 27.55 -14.43
C GLU A 220 0.29 26.48 -14.74
N GLN A 221 0.34 25.85 -15.92
CA GLN A 221 -0.56 24.76 -16.29
C GLN A 221 -0.43 23.54 -15.37
N ILE A 222 0.79 23.22 -14.92
CA ILE A 222 1.02 22.09 -14.00
C ILE A 222 0.49 22.43 -12.60
N LEU A 223 0.72 23.64 -12.11
CA LEU A 223 0.26 24.08 -10.79
C LEU A 223 -1.27 24.22 -10.74
N ASP A 224 -1.91 24.51 -11.87
CA ASP A 224 -3.36 24.58 -12.01
C ASP A 224 -4.02 23.19 -12.14
N MET A 225 -3.27 22.08 -12.11
CA MET A 225 -3.86 20.75 -12.16
C MET A 225 -4.68 20.46 -10.89
N HIS A 226 -5.99 20.27 -11.05
CA HIS A 226 -6.90 19.87 -9.99
C HIS A 226 -7.94 18.86 -10.51
N PRO A 227 -8.50 17.97 -9.66
CA PRO A 227 -9.60 17.13 -10.07
C PRO A 227 -10.80 17.99 -10.48
N TYR A 228 -11.32 17.74 -11.68
CA TYR A 228 -12.56 18.36 -12.13
C TYR A 228 -13.72 17.39 -11.91
N LYS A 229 -14.84 17.88 -11.39
CA LYS A 229 -16.06 17.08 -11.32
C LYS A 229 -16.62 16.95 -12.72
N TRP A 230 -16.60 15.75 -13.27
CA TRP A 230 -17.16 15.49 -14.61
C TRP A 230 -18.67 15.74 -14.60
N ASP A 231 -19.15 16.60 -15.49
CA ASP A 231 -20.57 16.75 -15.78
C ASP A 231 -21.00 15.66 -16.76
N THR A 232 -22.20 15.10 -16.57
CA THR A 232 -22.74 14.09 -17.48
C THR A 232 -22.73 14.61 -18.93
N LEU A 233 -21.96 13.96 -19.79
CA LEU A 233 -21.85 14.30 -21.20
C LEU A 233 -22.44 13.15 -22.03
N THR A 234 -23.47 13.45 -22.81
CA THR A 234 -23.99 12.51 -23.83
C THR A 234 -23.12 12.65 -25.08
N ILE A 235 -22.44 11.57 -25.45
CA ILE A 235 -21.65 11.49 -26.69
C ILE A 235 -22.39 10.56 -27.65
N GLU A 236 -22.77 11.06 -28.82
CA GLU A 236 -23.22 10.22 -29.92
C GLU A 236 -22.02 9.84 -30.79
N ILE A 237 -21.69 8.54 -30.81
CA ILE A 237 -20.65 8.01 -31.70
C ILE A 237 -21.36 7.54 -32.97
N PRO A 238 -21.20 8.23 -34.13
CA PRO A 238 -21.78 7.76 -35.37
C PRO A 238 -21.13 6.44 -35.77
N ILE A 239 -21.96 5.42 -35.97
CA ILE A 239 -21.53 4.16 -36.58
C ILE A 239 -21.56 4.38 -38.08
N GLY A 240 -20.38 4.47 -38.69
CA GLY A 240 -20.19 4.53 -40.15
C GLY A 240 -20.26 3.15 -40.79
#